data_AF-A0A7C1KVH9-F1
#
_entry.id   AF-A0A7C1KVH9-F1
#
_cell.length_a   1.000
_cell.length_b   1.000
_cell.length_c   1.000
_cell.angle_alpha   90.00
_cell.angle_beta   90.00
_cell.angle_gamma   90.00
#
_symmetry.space_group_name_H-M   'P 1'
#
loop_
_entity.id
_entity.type
_entity.pdbx_description
1 polymer ?
#
loop_
_entity_poly.entity_id
_entity_poly.type
_entity_poly.pdbx_seq_one_letter_code
_entity_poly.pdbx_strand_id
1 'polypeptide(L)'
;MWRSPVQSRYGPQVFTMLLCSAIILIMNAHSKNLMLPGNPRYQPKEMVPIFGYDNLYKKVAEVEIATLKILGEIGVIPKGELDNLKESIVEEILAISTTEVDKVEREITHHDIRAWVKKTQAIIDKKLVKWVHIPLTSYDVIDTGRILQFREAYQAALKPSIKKVIDILSKLVTNFSDQIQIGRTHGQHALPIT
;
A
#
# COMPACT_ATOMS: atom_id res chain seq x y z
N MET A 1 -10.39 -65.60 28.36
CA MET A 1 -11.35 -64.47 28.42
C MET A 1 -10.60 -63.26 28.94
N TRP A 2 -10.01 -62.44 28.05
CA TRP A 2 -9.85 -60.98 28.19
C TRP A 2 -9.16 -60.46 26.91
N ARG A 3 -9.72 -59.38 26.35
CA ARG A 3 -9.56 -58.91 24.97
C ARG A 3 -8.47 -57.85 24.86
N SER A 4 -7.68 -57.87 23.78
CA SER A 4 -6.90 -56.73 23.29
C SER A 4 -7.82 -55.60 22.78
N PRO A 5 -7.47 -54.31 22.98
CA PRO A 5 -8.13 -53.22 22.28
C PRO A 5 -7.37 -52.83 20.99
N VAL A 6 -8.06 -53.08 19.87
CA VAL A 6 -8.26 -52.22 18.70
C VAL A 6 -7.16 -51.18 18.39
N GLN A 7 -6.33 -51.49 17.38
CA GLN A 7 -5.59 -50.48 16.61
C GLN A 7 -6.57 -49.55 15.87
N SER A 8 -6.44 -48.24 16.08
CA SER A 8 -7.26 -47.23 15.40
C SER A 8 -6.94 -47.15 13.91
N ARG A 9 -7.95 -47.42 13.07
CA ARG A 9 -7.95 -47.14 11.64
C ARG A 9 -8.23 -45.65 11.39
N TYR A 10 -7.20 -44.81 11.39
CA TYR A 10 -7.23 -43.54 10.69
C TYR A 10 -5.84 -43.32 10.08
N GLY A 11 -5.77 -43.51 8.76
CA GLY A 11 -4.52 -43.51 8.00
C GLY A 11 -3.88 -42.12 7.82
N PRO A 12 -2.68 -42.08 7.21
CA PRO A 12 -1.91 -40.85 6.96
C PRO A 12 -2.57 -39.83 6.02
N GLN A 13 -3.80 -40.08 5.54
CA GLN A 13 -4.47 -39.25 4.53
C GLN A 13 -4.96 -37.89 5.04
N VAL A 14 -5.24 -37.74 6.34
CA VAL A 14 -5.68 -36.45 6.91
C VAL A 14 -4.51 -35.47 7.04
N PHE A 15 -3.30 -35.99 7.30
CA PHE A 15 -2.09 -35.16 7.40
C PHE A 15 -1.66 -34.64 6.03
N THR A 16 -1.80 -35.44 4.97
CA THR A 16 -1.52 -35.03 3.59
C THR A 16 -2.50 -33.97 3.07
N MET A 17 -3.77 -34.01 3.48
CA MET A 17 -4.77 -33.00 3.09
C MET A 17 -4.56 -31.64 3.77
N LEU A 18 -4.15 -31.63 5.03
CA LEU A 18 -3.80 -30.39 5.75
C LEU A 18 -2.51 -29.77 5.22
N LEU A 19 -1.51 -30.59 4.89
CA LEU A 19 -0.29 -30.13 4.21
C LEU A 19 -0.58 -29.61 2.80
N CYS A 20 -1.42 -30.26 2.01
CA CYS A 20 -1.83 -29.73 0.70
C CYS A 20 -2.61 -28.41 0.83
N SER A 21 -3.47 -28.24 1.83
CA SER A 21 -4.23 -27.00 2.03
C SER A 21 -3.34 -25.84 2.50
N ALA A 22 -2.37 -26.13 3.40
CA ALA A 22 -1.37 -25.15 3.83
C ALA A 22 -0.37 -24.82 2.69
N ILE A 23 0.00 -25.79 1.86
CA ILE A 23 0.85 -25.59 0.69
C ILE A 23 0.10 -24.77 -0.37
N ILE A 24 -1.20 -24.97 -0.60
CA ILE A 24 -2.02 -24.14 -1.50
C ILE A 24 -2.13 -22.69 -0.97
N LEU A 25 -2.24 -22.49 0.34
CA LEU A 25 -2.20 -21.16 0.97
C LEU A 25 -0.82 -20.48 0.84
N ILE A 26 0.27 -21.26 0.87
CA ILE A 26 1.64 -20.75 0.72
C ILE A 26 2.00 -20.54 -0.77
N MET A 27 1.45 -21.32 -1.69
CA MET A 27 1.71 -21.25 -3.13
C MET A 27 0.96 -20.11 -3.85
N ASN A 28 -0.05 -19.50 -3.23
CA ASN A 28 -0.77 -18.34 -3.77
C ASN A 28 -0.19 -16.98 -3.37
N ALA A 29 0.88 -16.94 -2.57
CA ALA A 29 1.60 -15.70 -2.31
C ALA A 29 2.49 -15.39 -3.52
N HIS A 30 1.92 -14.82 -4.60
CA HIS A 30 2.74 -14.07 -5.54
C HIS A 30 3.52 -13.03 -4.72
N SER A 31 4.85 -13.10 -4.75
CA SER A 31 5.67 -12.11 -4.06
C SER A 31 5.32 -10.74 -4.62
N LYS A 32 4.88 -9.82 -3.75
CA LYS A 32 4.50 -8.47 -4.15
C LYS A 32 5.58 -7.84 -5.03
N ASN A 33 5.19 -7.31 -6.18
CA ASN A 33 6.03 -6.44 -6.98
C ASN A 33 6.19 -5.10 -6.25
N LEU A 34 7.32 -4.93 -5.58
CA LEU A 34 7.65 -3.70 -4.86
C LEU A 34 8.69 -2.85 -5.60
N MET A 35 8.94 -3.13 -6.88
CA MET A 35 9.87 -2.33 -7.67
C MET A 35 9.32 -0.90 -7.82
N LEU A 36 10.20 0.07 -7.61
CA LEU A 36 9.95 1.46 -7.97
C LEU A 36 10.46 1.72 -9.40
N PRO A 37 9.99 2.78 -10.09
CA PRO A 37 10.62 3.22 -11.33
C PRO A 37 12.10 3.60 -11.13
N GLY A 38 12.91 3.45 -12.18
CA GLY A 38 14.34 3.81 -12.17
C GLY A 38 15.28 2.66 -11.76
N ASN A 39 16.52 3.01 -11.39
CA ASN A 39 17.55 2.03 -11.06
C ASN A 39 17.45 1.60 -9.58
N PRO A 40 17.24 0.29 -9.27
CA PRO A 40 17.13 -0.22 -7.91
C PRO A 40 18.29 0.14 -6.97
N ARG A 41 19.49 0.38 -7.52
CA ARG A 41 20.68 0.74 -6.75
C ARG A 41 20.54 2.09 -6.03
N TYR A 42 19.77 3.02 -6.58
CA TYR A 42 19.65 4.39 -6.08
C TYR A 42 18.27 4.68 -5.47
N GLN A 43 17.41 3.67 -5.37
CA GLN A 43 16.06 3.85 -4.87
C GLN A 43 16.08 4.06 -3.35
N PRO A 44 15.41 5.12 -2.84
CA PRO A 44 15.26 5.32 -1.40
C PRO A 44 14.40 4.19 -0.82
N LYS A 45 14.98 3.44 0.13
CA LYS A 45 14.33 2.25 0.72
C LYS A 45 13.04 2.63 1.45
N GLU A 46 13.01 3.84 2.01
CA GLU A 46 11.89 4.43 2.73
C GLU A 46 10.66 4.65 1.82
N MET A 47 10.86 4.72 0.50
CA MET A 47 9.76 4.90 -0.47
C MET A 47 9.14 3.58 -0.92
N VAL A 48 9.80 2.43 -0.70
CA VAL A 48 9.32 1.11 -1.16
C VAL A 48 7.95 0.74 -0.55
N PRO A 49 7.70 0.94 0.76
CA PRO A 49 6.38 0.67 1.34
C PRO A 49 5.25 1.55 0.79
N ILE A 50 5.60 2.68 0.15
CA ILE A 50 4.65 3.71 -0.28
C ILE A 50 4.38 3.58 -1.78
N PHE A 51 5.43 3.60 -2.60
CA PHE A 51 5.37 3.62 -4.05
C PHE A 51 5.73 2.28 -4.71
N GLY A 52 6.07 1.25 -3.92
CA GLY A 52 6.25 -0.09 -4.45
C GLY A 52 5.05 -0.45 -5.32
N TYR A 53 5.29 -1.03 -6.50
CA TYR A 53 4.26 -1.13 -7.54
C TYR A 53 2.92 -1.67 -7.01
N ASP A 54 2.92 -2.74 -6.22
CA ASP A 54 1.73 -3.35 -5.64
C ASP A 54 1.06 -2.58 -4.50
N ASN A 55 1.66 -1.47 -4.06
CA ASN A 55 1.09 -0.59 -3.03
C ASN A 55 0.34 0.61 -3.64
N LEU A 56 0.35 0.81 -4.96
CA LEU A 56 -0.23 2.01 -5.59
C LEU A 56 -1.75 2.15 -5.35
N TYR A 57 -2.49 1.04 -5.25
CA TYR A 57 -3.93 1.05 -4.94
C TYR A 57 -4.27 1.08 -3.46
N LYS A 58 -3.28 0.98 -2.56
CA LYS A 58 -3.54 0.94 -1.11
C LYS A 58 -4.28 2.19 -0.63
N LYS A 59 -3.88 3.38 -1.11
CA LYS A 59 -4.53 4.64 -0.74
C LYS A 59 -5.90 4.83 -1.39
N VAL A 60 -6.10 4.29 -2.59
CA VAL A 60 -7.43 4.22 -3.21
C VAL A 60 -8.36 3.39 -2.35
N ALA A 61 -7.90 2.21 -1.88
CA ALA A 61 -8.65 1.35 -0.98
C ALA A 61 -9.00 2.05 0.34
N GLU A 62 -8.05 2.78 0.96
CA GLU A 62 -8.30 3.56 2.18
C GLU A 62 -9.44 4.58 1.99
N VAL A 63 -9.49 5.28 0.85
CA VAL A 63 -10.54 6.27 0.54
C VAL A 63 -11.89 5.59 0.30
N GLU A 64 -11.92 4.48 -0.43
CA GLU A 64 -13.14 3.70 -0.68
C GLU A 64 -13.73 3.11 0.60
N ILE A 65 -12.88 2.53 1.46
CA ILE A 65 -13.30 2.01 2.77
C ILE A 65 -13.84 3.14 3.65
N ALA A 66 -13.18 4.31 3.66
CA ALA A 66 -13.67 5.48 4.38
C ALA A 66 -15.04 5.92 3.84
N THR A 67 -15.24 5.90 2.53
CA THR A 67 -16.51 6.25 1.89
C THR A 67 -17.62 5.29 2.31
N LEU A 68 -17.39 3.98 2.28
CA LEU A 68 -18.36 2.98 2.75
C LEU A 68 -18.77 3.22 4.21
N LYS A 69 -17.79 3.51 5.07
CA LYS A 69 -18.05 3.82 6.49
C LYS A 69 -18.93 5.05 6.65
N ILE A 70 -18.59 6.14 5.95
CA ILE A 70 -19.38 7.39 6.00
C ILE A 70 -20.79 7.17 5.45
N LEU A 71 -20.96 6.43 4.35
CA LEU A 71 -22.29 6.15 3.79
C LEU A 71 -23.19 5.36 4.76
N GLY A 72 -22.63 4.48 5.58
CA GLY A 72 -23.37 3.83 6.66
C GLY A 72 -23.66 4.77 7.83
N GLU A 73 -22.72 5.64 8.19
CA GLU A 73 -22.90 6.64 9.24
C GLU A 73 -24.04 7.63 8.92
N ILE A 74 -24.11 8.11 7.67
CA ILE A 74 -25.16 9.04 7.22
C ILE A 74 -26.47 8.32 6.83
N GLY A 75 -26.53 7.00 6.96
CA GLY A 75 -27.75 6.20 6.74
C GLY A 75 -28.14 5.96 5.28
N VAL A 76 -27.22 6.19 4.32
CA VAL A 76 -27.43 5.80 2.91
C VAL A 76 -27.38 4.28 2.76
N ILE A 77 -26.40 3.64 3.41
CA ILE A 77 -26.37 2.18 3.56
C ILE A 77 -27.36 1.80 4.68
N PRO A 78 -28.31 0.87 4.43
CA PRO A 78 -29.25 0.42 5.44
C PRO A 78 -28.57 -0.02 6.74
N LYS A 79 -29.20 0.29 7.87
CA LYS A 79 -28.69 -0.10 9.20
C LYS A 79 -28.42 -1.60 9.27
N GLY A 80 -27.23 -1.97 9.75
CA GLY A 80 -26.78 -3.36 9.87
C GLY A 80 -26.19 -3.97 8.59
N GLU A 81 -26.29 -3.32 7.42
CA GLU A 81 -25.52 -3.77 6.23
C GLU A 81 -24.02 -3.46 6.40
N LEU A 82 -23.67 -2.31 6.99
CA LEU A 82 -22.26 -1.94 7.21
C LEU A 82 -21.54 -2.88 8.20
N ASP A 83 -22.26 -3.56 9.10
CA ASP A 83 -21.68 -4.54 10.03
C ASP A 83 -21.03 -5.73 9.31
N ASN A 84 -21.33 -5.91 8.02
CA ASN A 84 -20.71 -6.92 7.18
C ASN A 84 -19.32 -6.48 6.66
N LEU A 85 -18.92 -5.22 6.83
CA LEU A 85 -17.57 -4.72 6.55
C LEU A 85 -16.65 -5.04 7.75
N LYS A 86 -16.38 -6.32 7.96
CA LYS A 86 -15.52 -6.82 9.04
C LYS A 86 -14.07 -6.40 8.83
N GLU A 87 -13.30 -6.32 9.91
CA GLU A 87 -11.88 -5.97 9.86
C GLU A 87 -11.08 -6.90 8.92
N SER A 88 -11.36 -8.21 8.92
CA SER A 88 -10.71 -9.16 8.01
C SER A 88 -10.96 -8.82 6.53
N ILE A 89 -12.16 -8.35 6.20
CA ILE A 89 -12.51 -7.93 4.82
C ILE A 89 -11.78 -6.62 4.48
N VAL A 90 -11.69 -5.69 5.44
CA VAL A 90 -10.93 -4.44 5.28
C VAL A 90 -9.46 -4.75 5.00
N GLU A 91 -8.85 -5.67 5.74
CA GLU A 91 -7.47 -6.12 5.52
C GLU A 91 -7.28 -6.75 4.13
N GLU A 92 -8.22 -7.59 3.69
CA GLU A 92 -8.19 -8.19 2.34
C GLU A 92 -8.31 -7.12 1.23
N ILE A 93 -9.19 -6.12 1.40
CA ILE A 93 -9.34 -5.00 0.45
C ILE A 93 -8.06 -4.16 0.40
N LEU A 94 -7.45 -3.86 1.54
CA LEU A 94 -6.17 -3.15 1.61
C LEU A 94 -4.99 -3.94 1.05
N ALA A 95 -5.12 -5.27 0.96
CA ALA A 95 -4.10 -6.15 0.42
C ALA A 95 -4.17 -6.32 -1.10
N ILE A 96 -5.24 -5.85 -1.76
CA ILE A 96 -5.39 -5.90 -3.23
C ILE A 96 -4.16 -5.25 -3.87
N SER A 97 -3.41 -6.05 -4.63
CA SER A 97 -2.19 -5.59 -5.28
C SER A 97 -2.50 -4.93 -6.62
N THR A 98 -1.67 -3.96 -7.01
CA THR A 98 -1.72 -3.34 -8.35
C THR A 98 -1.59 -4.38 -9.46
N THR A 99 -0.72 -5.37 -9.31
CA THR A 99 -0.57 -6.45 -10.30
C THR A 99 -1.89 -7.22 -10.52
N GLU A 100 -2.69 -7.44 -9.49
CA GLU A 100 -4.02 -8.06 -9.64
C GLU A 100 -5.02 -7.15 -10.34
N VAL A 101 -4.99 -5.84 -10.05
CA VAL A 101 -5.85 -4.84 -10.68
C VAL A 101 -5.53 -4.75 -12.18
N ASP A 102 -4.24 -4.64 -12.53
CA ASP A 102 -3.76 -4.60 -13.91
C ASP A 102 -4.24 -5.80 -14.73
N LYS A 103 -4.25 -6.99 -14.14
CA LYS A 103 -4.73 -8.20 -14.81
C LYS A 103 -6.20 -8.06 -15.19
N VAL A 104 -7.03 -7.64 -14.23
CA VAL A 104 -8.47 -7.42 -14.47
C VAL A 104 -8.73 -6.25 -15.42
N GLU A 105 -7.88 -5.23 -15.38
CA GLU A 105 -7.93 -4.10 -16.31
C GLU A 105 -7.69 -4.57 -17.74
N ARG A 106 -6.58 -5.27 -18.00
CA ARG A 106 -6.20 -5.75 -19.33
C ARG A 106 -7.17 -6.78 -19.90
N GLU A 107 -7.64 -7.70 -19.07
CA GLU A 107 -8.44 -8.85 -19.52
C GLU A 107 -9.93 -8.55 -19.62
N ILE A 108 -10.46 -7.59 -18.83
CA ILE A 108 -11.93 -7.48 -18.65
C ILE A 108 -12.46 -6.06 -18.76
N THR A 109 -11.87 -5.09 -18.06
CA THR A 109 -12.55 -3.80 -17.85
C THR A 109 -12.04 -2.67 -18.72
N HIS A 110 -10.77 -2.73 -19.16
CA HIS A 110 -10.06 -1.65 -19.86
C HIS A 110 -10.18 -0.29 -19.15
N HIS A 111 -10.35 -0.33 -17.82
CA HIS A 111 -10.47 0.84 -16.96
C HIS A 111 -10.03 0.47 -15.54
N ASP A 112 -8.90 1.02 -15.13
CA ASP A 112 -8.21 0.89 -13.85
C ASP A 112 -9.12 0.82 -12.59
N ILE A 113 -9.92 1.84 -12.32
CA ILE A 113 -10.81 1.88 -11.15
C ILE A 113 -11.93 0.86 -11.26
N ARG A 114 -12.48 0.65 -12.45
CA ARG A 114 -13.48 -0.41 -12.65
C ARG A 114 -12.89 -1.80 -12.39
N ALA A 115 -11.62 -2.02 -12.73
CA ALA A 115 -10.89 -3.24 -12.42
C ALA A 115 -10.74 -3.43 -10.91
N TRP A 116 -10.32 -2.38 -10.20
CA TRP A 116 -10.19 -2.38 -8.75
C TRP A 116 -11.54 -2.65 -8.06
N VAL A 117 -12.61 -1.97 -8.48
CA VAL A 117 -13.98 -2.20 -7.97
C VAL A 117 -14.40 -3.66 -8.15
N LYS A 118 -14.14 -4.25 -9.33
CA LYS A 118 -14.48 -5.65 -9.60
C LYS A 118 -13.71 -6.62 -8.69
N LYS A 119 -12.46 -6.32 -8.35
CA LYS A 119 -11.67 -7.08 -7.37
C LYS A 119 -12.27 -6.96 -5.97
N THR A 120 -12.58 -5.74 -5.54
CA THR A 120 -13.22 -5.48 -4.23
C THR A 120 -14.58 -6.17 -4.11
N GLN A 121 -15.41 -6.13 -5.15
CA GLN A 121 -16.72 -6.77 -5.19
C GLN A 121 -16.66 -8.30 -5.10
N ALA A 122 -15.53 -8.92 -5.48
CA ALA A 122 -15.34 -10.36 -5.34
C ALA A 122 -14.99 -10.80 -3.90
N ILE A 123 -14.57 -9.85 -3.05
CA ILE A 123 -14.10 -10.09 -1.68
C ILE A 123 -15.17 -9.68 -0.66
N ILE A 124 -15.84 -8.55 -0.90
CA ILE A 124 -16.78 -7.95 0.04
C ILE A 124 -18.10 -8.74 0.14
N ASP A 125 -18.81 -8.60 1.26
CA ASP A 125 -20.14 -9.21 1.44
C ASP A 125 -21.13 -8.75 0.37
N LYS A 126 -22.00 -9.67 -0.07
CA LYS A 126 -23.00 -9.43 -1.14
C LYS A 126 -23.91 -8.24 -0.86
N LYS A 127 -24.19 -7.93 0.40
CA LYS A 127 -25.01 -6.75 0.78
C LYS A 127 -24.30 -5.44 0.45
N LEU A 128 -22.97 -5.43 0.49
CA LEU A 128 -22.13 -4.24 0.29
C LEU A 128 -21.65 -4.04 -1.15
N VAL A 129 -21.69 -5.07 -1.98
CA VAL A 129 -21.22 -5.04 -3.39
C VAL A 129 -21.74 -3.84 -4.19
N LYS A 130 -23.02 -3.48 -4.00
CA LYS A 130 -23.68 -2.37 -4.72
C LYS A 130 -23.23 -0.97 -4.26
N TRP A 131 -22.61 -0.88 -3.09
CA TRP A 131 -22.19 0.39 -2.48
C TRP A 131 -20.74 0.76 -2.77
N VAL A 132 -19.94 -0.20 -3.26
CA VAL A 132 -18.54 0.05 -3.64
C VAL A 132 -18.49 1.11 -4.74
N HIS A 133 -17.64 2.13 -4.58
CA HIS A 133 -17.47 3.27 -5.49
C HIS A 133 -18.67 4.21 -5.65
N ILE A 134 -19.74 4.07 -4.87
CA ILE A 134 -20.85 5.03 -4.85
C ILE A 134 -20.55 6.12 -3.80
N PRO A 135 -20.82 7.41 -4.05
CA PRO A 135 -21.27 8.06 -5.29
C PRO A 135 -20.09 8.62 -6.12
N LEU A 136 -18.93 7.99 -6.03
CA LEU A 136 -17.65 8.56 -6.45
C LEU A 136 -17.47 8.48 -7.96
N THR A 137 -16.67 9.40 -8.47
CA THR A 137 -15.99 9.28 -9.76
C THR A 137 -14.60 8.69 -9.56
N SER A 138 -13.96 8.24 -10.64
CA SER A 138 -12.61 7.67 -10.58
C SER A 138 -11.58 8.62 -9.95
N TYR A 139 -11.68 9.93 -10.24
CA TYR A 139 -10.71 10.90 -9.75
C TYR A 139 -10.88 11.25 -8.27
N ASP A 140 -12.08 11.09 -7.70
CA ASP A 140 -12.31 11.32 -6.27
C ASP A 140 -11.40 10.43 -5.41
N VAL A 141 -11.25 9.17 -5.82
CA VAL A 141 -10.40 8.20 -5.11
C VAL A 141 -8.95 8.24 -5.55
N ILE A 142 -8.68 8.45 -6.85
CA ILE A 142 -7.33 8.51 -7.38
C ILE A 142 -6.57 9.71 -6.81
N ASP A 143 -7.13 10.91 -6.91
CA ASP A 143 -6.40 12.13 -6.54
C ASP A 143 -6.26 12.23 -5.02
N THR A 144 -7.31 11.92 -4.27
CA THR A 144 -7.25 11.85 -2.80
C THR A 144 -6.22 10.80 -2.36
N GLY A 145 -6.25 9.60 -2.97
CA GLY A 145 -5.29 8.54 -2.69
C GLY A 145 -3.85 8.96 -2.98
N ARG A 146 -3.60 9.60 -4.11
CA ARG A 146 -2.27 10.13 -4.49
C ARG A 146 -1.78 11.20 -3.52
N ILE A 147 -2.63 12.13 -3.11
CA ILE A 147 -2.26 13.16 -2.13
C ILE A 147 -1.87 12.51 -0.79
N LEU A 148 -2.62 11.49 -0.33
CA LEU A 148 -2.26 10.74 0.87
C LEU A 148 -0.92 10.03 0.72
N GLN A 149 -0.65 9.44 -0.45
CA GLN A 149 0.61 8.77 -0.77
C GLN A 149 1.79 9.77 -0.78
N PHE A 150 1.63 10.95 -1.39
CA PHE A 150 2.64 12.01 -1.38
C PHE A 150 2.89 12.56 0.02
N ARG A 151 1.84 12.72 0.82
CA ARG A 151 1.97 13.15 2.22
C ARG A 151 2.78 12.14 3.02
N GLU A 152 2.51 10.84 2.84
CA GLU A 152 3.25 9.77 3.50
C GLU A 152 4.73 9.79 3.07
N ALA A 153 5.00 9.90 1.78
CA ALA A 153 6.35 10.00 1.23
C ALA A 153 7.13 11.21 1.76
N TYR A 154 6.45 12.36 1.86
CA TYR A 154 7.03 13.57 2.41
C TYR A 154 7.46 13.36 3.87
N GLN A 155 6.57 12.80 4.71
CA GLN A 155 6.88 12.58 6.13
C GLN A 155 7.94 11.51 6.34
N ALA A 156 7.87 10.40 5.60
CA ALA A 156 8.73 9.24 5.79
C ALA A 156 10.16 9.45 5.26
N ALA A 157 10.32 10.15 4.13
CA ALA A 157 11.60 10.22 3.43
C ALA A 157 12.11 11.64 3.20
N LEU A 158 11.29 12.52 2.60
CA LEU A 158 11.78 13.81 2.14
C LEU A 158 12.09 14.76 3.32
N LYS A 159 11.16 14.90 4.27
CA LYS A 159 11.32 15.80 5.42
C LYS A 159 12.53 15.43 6.30
N PRO A 160 12.75 14.16 6.69
CA PRO A 160 13.97 13.78 7.41
C PRO A 160 15.26 14.03 6.63
N SER A 161 15.25 13.77 5.31
CA SER A 161 16.41 13.98 4.45
C SER A 161 16.78 15.46 4.33
N ILE A 162 15.80 16.33 4.12
CA ILE A 162 15.99 17.79 4.09
C ILE A 162 16.52 18.27 5.44
N LYS A 163 15.93 17.82 6.55
CA LYS A 163 16.40 18.18 7.88
C LYS A 163 17.87 17.80 8.08
N LYS A 164 18.27 16.60 7.67
CA LYS A 164 19.66 16.15 7.76
C LYS A 164 20.61 17.05 6.97
N VAL A 165 20.24 17.45 5.76
CA VAL A 165 21.05 18.38 4.95
C VAL A 165 21.17 19.74 5.62
N ILE A 166 20.06 20.30 6.12
CA ILE A 166 20.05 21.57 6.85
C ILE A 166 20.96 21.49 8.07
N ASP A 167 20.85 20.43 8.87
CA ASP A 167 21.66 20.25 10.08
C ASP A 167 23.16 20.13 9.74
N ILE A 168 23.53 19.48 8.62
CA ILE A 168 24.92 19.40 8.14
C ILE A 168 25.42 20.77 7.68
N LEU A 169 24.67 21.46 6.81
CA LEU A 169 25.07 22.76 6.29
C LEU A 169 25.17 23.81 7.41
N SER A 170 24.24 23.79 8.36
CA SER A 170 24.28 24.68 9.53
C SER A 170 25.54 24.47 10.36
N LYS A 171 25.96 23.22 10.58
CA LYS A 171 27.22 22.90 11.27
C LYS A 171 28.43 23.40 10.50
N LEU A 172 28.44 23.24 9.18
CA LEU A 172 29.53 23.73 8.34
C LEU A 172 29.64 25.26 8.43
N VAL A 173 28.51 25.97 8.33
CA VAL A 173 28.47 27.43 8.49
C VAL A 173 29.05 27.86 9.84
N THR A 174 28.62 27.23 10.94
CA THR A 174 29.15 27.56 12.28
C THR A 174 30.63 27.24 12.42
N ASN A 175 31.11 26.13 11.86
CA ASN A 175 32.51 25.72 11.99
C ASN A 175 33.47 26.60 11.17
N PHE A 176 32.98 27.20 10.09
CA PHE A 176 33.79 27.94 9.13
C PHE A 176 33.45 29.43 9.04
N SER A 177 32.63 29.96 9.97
CA SER A 177 32.14 31.34 9.94
C SER A 177 33.24 32.40 9.99
N ASP A 178 34.39 32.08 10.60
CA ASP A 178 35.53 33.00 10.71
C ASP A 178 36.66 32.67 9.73
N GLN A 179 36.46 31.66 8.87
CA GLN A 179 37.48 31.26 7.89
C GLN A 179 37.34 32.11 6.62
N ILE A 180 38.25 33.06 6.43
CA ILE A 180 38.29 33.91 5.24
C ILE A 180 38.54 33.07 3.97
N GLN A 181 37.74 33.31 2.93
CA GLN A 181 37.81 32.66 1.62
C GLN A 181 37.82 33.70 0.48
N ILE A 182 38.45 33.36 -0.64
CA ILE A 182 38.43 34.19 -1.85
C ILE A 182 37.03 34.12 -2.46
N GLY A 183 36.31 35.24 -2.49
CA GLY A 183 35.02 35.33 -3.20
C GLY A 183 35.19 35.12 -4.69
N ARG A 184 34.14 34.61 -5.36
CA ARG A 184 34.15 34.41 -6.82
C ARG A 184 32.87 34.93 -7.47
N THR A 185 33.02 35.78 -8.49
CA THR A 185 31.93 36.24 -9.37
C THR A 185 32.32 35.98 -10.82
N HIS A 186 31.43 35.40 -11.62
CA HIS A 186 31.74 34.97 -13.00
C HIS A 186 33.00 34.08 -13.10
N GLY A 187 33.31 33.32 -12.04
CA GLY A 187 34.51 32.47 -11.96
C GLY A 187 35.83 33.21 -11.66
N GLN A 188 35.81 34.54 -11.57
CA GLN A 188 36.99 35.37 -11.27
C GLN A 188 37.09 35.69 -9.78
N HIS A 189 38.29 35.98 -9.29
CA HIS A 189 38.50 36.41 -7.91
C HIS A 189 37.78 37.73 -7.64
N ALA A 190 37.09 37.79 -6.51
CA ALA A 190 36.32 38.94 -6.04
C ALA A 190 36.69 39.28 -4.58
N LEU A 191 35.90 40.15 -3.95
CA LEU A 191 36.09 40.52 -2.54
C LEU A 191 36.02 39.28 -1.63
N PRO A 192 36.85 39.21 -0.56
CA PRO A 192 36.83 38.10 0.39
C PRO A 192 35.45 37.89 1.03
N ILE A 193 35.12 36.64 1.30
CA ILE A 193 33.93 36.19 2.04
C ILE A 193 34.36 35.25 3.17
N THR A 194 33.38 34.70 3.89
CA THR A 194 33.55 33.64 4.89
C THR A 194 32.56 32.53 4.63
#